data_AF-A0A950DU04-F1
#
_entry.id   AF-A0A950DU04-F1
#
_cell.length_a   1.000
_cell.length_b   1.000
_cell.length_c   1.000
_cell.angle_alpha   90.00
_cell.angle_beta   90.00
_cell.angle_gamma   90.00
#
_symmetry.space_group_name_H-M   'P 1'
#
loop_
_entity.id
_entity.type
_entity.pdbx_description
1 polymer ?
#
loop_
_entity_poly.entity_id
_entity_poly.type
_entity_poly.pdbx_seq_one_letter_code
_entity_poly.pdbx_strand_id
1 'polypeptide(L)'
;MPPKFTEIEVEGRRLKLTNLEKIMYPAAGFTKGRLIEYYASIAPALLPHLHDRPLTLKRYPEGVNGFHFYEKNCPAHRPDWVKTARIWSPGNNRWMQYCMVQDLPTLVWAGNLADVELHTSLSLARDILKPTVLAFDLDPGPPANIVQCCQVGLWLRGVFAELGMEAYPKTSGSKGLQVYVPLNTAVSYDETKPFAKAIARLFELHHPELVVSDMKKSLRVGKVLVDWSQNDDYKTTVCVYSLRAREQPTVSTPLKWEEVAGATKKADPELLVFDSQQALARVEKMGDLFEPVLARKQKLPSLEKLEAAVSMIMAQGGSGSRPLPPAPTPRRPAAPRQSSPRTSRGIGKPRKSGRK
;
A
#
# COMPACT_ATOMS: atom_id res chain seq x y z
N MET A 1 41.08 16.20 6.14
CA MET A 1 39.97 16.03 5.17
C MET A 1 38.68 16.33 5.90
N PRO A 2 37.78 17.16 5.35
CA PRO A 2 36.47 17.36 5.97
C PRO A 2 35.74 16.02 6.08
N PRO A 3 34.88 15.84 7.09
CA PRO A 3 34.12 14.61 7.25
C PRO A 3 33.34 14.27 5.96
N LYS A 4 33.42 13.00 5.49
CA LYS A 4 32.63 12.47 4.36
C LYS A 4 31.15 12.24 4.73
N PHE A 5 30.62 13.11 5.59
CA PHE A 5 29.27 13.00 6.13
C PHE A 5 28.71 14.36 6.46
N THR A 6 27.39 14.46 6.38
CA THR A 6 26.60 15.63 6.80
C THR A 6 25.79 15.22 8.01
N GLU A 7 25.95 15.94 9.12
CA GLU A 7 25.07 15.81 10.28
C GLU A 7 23.85 16.70 10.09
N ILE A 8 22.68 16.11 10.29
CA ILE A 8 21.40 16.83 10.26
C ILE A 8 20.58 16.47 11.49
N GLU A 9 19.68 17.36 11.88
CA GLU A 9 18.64 17.09 12.86
C GLU A 9 17.30 16.98 12.14
N VAL A 10 16.58 15.88 12.36
CA VAL A 10 15.24 15.63 11.83
C VAL A 10 14.35 15.29 13.02
N GLU A 11 13.32 16.10 13.28
CA GLU A 11 12.37 15.91 14.39
C GLU A 11 13.06 15.61 15.73
N GLY A 12 14.12 16.36 16.07
CA GLY A 12 14.88 16.21 17.31
C GLY A 12 15.84 15.01 17.35
N ARG A 13 16.01 14.29 16.24
CA ARG A 13 16.95 13.17 16.11
C ARG A 13 18.12 13.55 15.22
N ARG A 14 19.34 13.33 15.72
CA ARG A 14 20.58 13.55 14.97
C ARG A 14 20.87 12.37 14.04
N LEU A 15 21.09 12.65 12.76
CA LEU A 15 21.46 11.67 11.74
C LEU A 15 22.76 12.04 11.06
N LYS A 16 23.59 11.02 10.81
CA LYS A 16 24.82 11.12 10.03
C LYS A 16 24.58 10.61 8.61
N LEU A 17 24.34 11.52 7.67
CA LEU A 17 24.19 11.18 6.27
C LEU A 17 25.54 11.07 5.59
N THR A 18 25.73 10.08 4.72
CA THR A 18 27.02 9.84 4.04
C THR A 18 26.82 9.77 2.55
N ASN A 19 27.86 9.96 1.74
CA ASN A 19 27.84 9.66 0.29
C ASN A 19 26.62 10.25 -0.47
N LEU A 20 26.22 11.49 -0.17
CA LEU A 20 25.02 12.10 -0.73
C LEU A 20 25.09 12.25 -2.26
N GLU A 21 26.27 12.56 -2.79
CA GLU A 21 26.52 12.69 -4.24
C GLU A 21 26.62 11.34 -4.97
N LYS A 22 26.50 10.21 -4.26
CA LYS A 22 26.57 8.89 -4.91
C LYS A 22 25.41 8.74 -5.88
N ILE A 23 25.73 8.42 -7.14
CA ILE A 23 24.73 8.17 -8.18
C ILE A 23 24.04 6.84 -7.89
N MET A 24 22.72 6.91 -7.66
CA MET A 24 21.86 5.76 -7.42
C MET A 24 21.20 5.29 -8.71
N TYR A 25 20.80 6.22 -9.59
CA TYR A 25 20.26 5.93 -10.93
C TYR A 25 21.12 6.61 -11.99
N PRO A 26 22.02 5.88 -12.67
CA PRO A 26 22.94 6.45 -13.65
C PRO A 26 22.24 7.16 -14.81
N ALA A 27 21.18 6.58 -15.38
CA ALA A 27 20.47 7.14 -16.52
C ALA A 27 19.78 8.48 -16.21
N ALA A 28 19.47 8.74 -14.94
CA ALA A 28 18.80 9.97 -14.49
C ALA A 28 19.75 10.95 -13.77
N GLY A 29 21.02 10.59 -13.56
CA GLY A 29 21.92 11.32 -12.66
C GLY A 29 21.35 11.47 -11.24
N PHE A 30 20.49 10.54 -10.79
CA PHE A 30 19.77 10.67 -9.53
C PHE A 30 20.64 10.17 -8.38
N THR A 31 20.95 11.06 -7.42
CA THR A 31 21.89 10.79 -6.33
C THR A 31 21.20 10.20 -5.08
N LYS A 32 22.00 9.74 -4.12
CA LYS A 32 21.48 9.29 -2.82
C LYS A 32 20.87 10.44 -2.02
N GLY A 33 21.40 11.65 -2.15
CA GLY A 33 20.80 12.86 -1.59
C GLY A 33 19.37 13.07 -2.11
N ARG A 34 19.16 12.96 -3.43
CA ARG A 34 17.84 13.05 -4.05
C ARG A 34 16.88 11.94 -3.62
N LEU A 35 17.39 10.72 -3.39
CA LEU A 35 16.58 9.62 -2.83
C LEU A 35 16.07 9.96 -1.44
N ILE A 36 16.94 10.47 -0.56
CA ILE A 36 16.59 10.88 0.80
C ILE A 36 15.61 12.07 0.75
N GLU A 37 15.87 13.05 -0.10
CA GLU A 37 15.03 14.23 -0.30
C GLU A 37 13.62 13.84 -0.79
N TYR A 38 13.52 12.94 -1.76
CA TYR A 38 12.24 12.41 -2.23
C TYR A 38 11.45 11.78 -1.07
N TYR A 39 12.09 10.87 -0.33
CA TYR A 39 11.42 10.19 0.78
C TYR A 39 11.02 11.15 1.90
N ALA A 40 11.85 12.15 2.21
CA ALA A 40 11.49 13.19 3.17
C ALA A 40 10.30 14.03 2.70
N SER A 41 10.25 14.37 1.41
CA SER A 41 9.21 15.22 0.82
C SER A 41 7.86 14.50 0.70
N ILE A 42 7.87 13.21 0.35
CA ILE A 42 6.65 12.39 0.22
C ILE A 42 6.17 11.84 1.58
N ALA A 43 6.96 11.99 2.64
CA ALA A 43 6.72 11.42 3.97
C ALA A 43 5.30 11.67 4.52
N PRO A 44 4.68 12.85 4.39
CA PRO A 44 3.32 13.07 4.91
C PRO A 44 2.28 12.11 4.31
N ALA A 45 2.43 11.73 3.04
CA ALA A 45 1.57 10.75 2.38
C ALA A 45 2.06 9.31 2.57
N LEU A 46 3.38 9.08 2.59
CA LEU A 46 3.97 7.73 2.67
C LEU A 46 3.96 7.12 4.08
N LEU A 47 4.30 7.90 5.12
CA LEU A 47 4.45 7.38 6.49
C LEU A 47 3.20 6.67 7.03
N PRO A 48 1.96 7.16 6.80
CA PRO A 48 0.76 6.43 7.20
C PRO A 48 0.68 4.99 6.65
N HIS A 49 1.24 4.73 5.46
CA HIS A 49 1.28 3.40 4.85
C HIS A 49 2.41 2.52 5.37
N LEU A 50 3.46 3.12 5.95
CA LEU A 50 4.57 2.39 6.59
C LEU A 50 4.32 2.13 8.08
N HIS A 51 3.53 3.00 8.73
CA HIS A 51 3.35 2.99 10.17
C HIS A 51 2.76 1.65 10.66
N ASP A 52 3.39 1.09 11.68
CA ASP A 52 3.08 -0.23 12.25
C ASP A 52 3.20 -1.40 11.27
N ARG A 53 3.82 -1.22 10.09
CA ARG A 53 4.13 -2.30 9.15
C ARG A 53 5.60 -2.72 9.24
N PRO A 54 5.87 -4.02 9.45
CA PRO A 54 7.20 -4.61 9.29
C PRO A 54 7.75 -4.33 7.89
N LEU A 55 8.91 -3.67 7.84
CA LEU A 55 9.56 -3.31 6.59
C LEU A 55 10.63 -4.36 6.24
N THR A 56 10.55 -4.87 5.01
CA THR A 56 11.69 -5.51 4.35
C THR A 56 12.43 -4.45 3.55
N LEU A 57 13.68 -4.20 3.93
CA LEU A 57 14.56 -3.30 3.20
C LEU A 57 15.03 -4.02 1.93
N LYS A 58 15.08 -3.33 0.80
CA LYS A 58 15.78 -3.76 -0.41
C LYS A 58 16.83 -2.71 -0.77
N ARG A 59 18.05 -3.00 -0.34
CA ARG A 59 19.15 -2.04 -0.34
C ARG A 59 20.00 -2.17 -1.59
N TYR A 60 20.42 -1.02 -2.10
CA TYR A 60 21.23 -0.86 -3.30
C TYR A 60 22.49 -0.03 -2.98
N PRO A 61 23.44 -0.54 -2.17
CA PRO A 61 24.57 0.26 -1.73
C PRO A 61 25.34 0.91 -2.87
N GLU A 62 25.43 0.23 -4.02
CA GLU A 62 26.14 0.66 -5.24
C GLU A 62 25.23 1.20 -6.35
N GLY A 63 24.00 1.59 -6.02
CA GLY A 63 23.01 2.05 -7.00
C GLY A 63 22.26 0.90 -7.70
N VAL A 64 21.27 1.25 -8.52
CA VAL A 64 20.29 0.30 -9.09
C VAL A 64 20.87 -0.71 -10.08
N ASN A 65 22.02 -0.40 -10.67
CA ASN A 65 22.75 -1.31 -11.58
C ASN A 65 23.76 -2.20 -10.84
N GLY A 66 23.99 -1.96 -9.55
CA GLY A 66 24.95 -2.69 -8.73
C GLY A 66 24.35 -3.86 -7.97
N PHE A 67 25.13 -4.37 -7.01
CA PHE A 67 24.66 -5.40 -6.09
C PHE A 67 23.52 -4.87 -5.20
N HIS A 68 22.54 -5.73 -4.95
CA HIS A 68 21.42 -5.45 -4.05
C HIS A 68 21.07 -6.68 -3.23
N PHE A 69 20.41 -6.45 -2.10
CA PHE A 69 19.97 -7.53 -1.21
C PHE A 69 18.71 -7.13 -0.44
N TYR A 70 17.95 -8.15 -0.04
CA TYR A 70 16.82 -7.99 0.86
C TYR A 70 17.29 -8.18 2.31
N GLU A 71 16.90 -7.27 3.19
CA GLU A 71 17.25 -7.29 4.60
C GLU A 71 15.97 -7.20 5.43
N LYS A 72 15.47 -8.38 5.82
CA LYS A 72 14.29 -8.54 6.68
C LYS A 72 14.61 -8.31 8.16
N ASN A 73 15.82 -8.65 8.58
CA ASN A 73 16.28 -8.43 9.94
C ASN A 73 16.94 -7.05 10.01
N CYS A 74 16.35 -6.15 10.77
CA CYS A 74 16.81 -4.78 10.97
C CYS A 74 18.28 -4.77 11.42
N PRO A 75 19.14 -3.90 10.85
CA PRO A 75 20.55 -3.84 11.19
C PRO A 75 20.79 -3.77 12.70
N ALA A 76 21.77 -4.55 13.18
CA ALA A 76 22.13 -4.58 14.60
C ALA A 76 22.68 -3.22 15.09
N HIS A 77 23.35 -2.48 14.21
CA HIS A 77 23.93 -1.16 14.47
C HIS A 77 22.98 0.01 14.14
N ARG A 78 21.66 -0.24 14.09
CA ARG A 78 20.67 0.82 13.90
C ARG A 78 20.68 1.80 15.10
N PRO A 79 20.28 3.06 14.91
CA PRO A 79 20.06 3.97 16.02
C PRO A 79 19.03 3.42 17.03
N ASP A 80 19.23 3.67 18.32
CA ASP A 80 18.38 3.12 19.40
C ASP A 80 16.90 3.51 19.28
N TRP A 81 16.62 4.64 18.63
CA TRP A 81 15.26 5.14 18.40
C TRP A 81 14.55 4.44 17.22
N VAL A 82 15.26 3.65 16.40
CA VAL A 82 14.64 2.85 15.33
C VAL A 82 13.93 1.65 15.95
N LYS A 83 12.60 1.72 15.97
CA LYS A 83 11.75 0.65 16.51
C LYS A 83 11.84 -0.61 15.64
N THR A 84 11.65 -1.75 16.28
CA THR A 84 11.55 -3.05 15.59
C THR A 84 10.33 -3.84 16.03
N ALA A 85 9.85 -4.70 15.14
CA ALA A 85 8.84 -5.70 15.46
C ALA A 85 9.46 -7.09 15.44
N ARG A 86 9.26 -7.85 16.52
CA ARG A 86 9.74 -9.23 16.64
C ARG A 86 8.73 -10.18 16.01
N ILE A 87 9.11 -10.82 14.90
CA ILE A 87 8.22 -11.68 14.10
C ILE A 87 8.86 -13.04 13.90
N TRP A 88 8.07 -14.11 14.05
CA TRP A 88 8.54 -15.46 13.81
C TRP A 88 8.74 -15.68 12.32
N SER A 89 9.88 -16.21 11.91
CA SER A 89 10.14 -16.58 10.53
C SER A 89 10.20 -18.10 10.42
N PRO A 90 9.15 -18.75 9.87
CA PRO A 90 9.14 -20.20 9.70
C PRO A 90 10.30 -20.70 8.85
N GLY A 91 10.58 -20.04 7.72
CA GLY A 91 11.65 -20.44 6.80
C GLY A 91 13.07 -20.34 7.39
N ASN A 92 13.29 -19.45 8.36
CA ASN A 92 14.57 -19.33 9.06
C ASN A 92 14.58 -20.04 10.43
N ASN A 93 13.44 -20.62 10.83
CA ASN A 93 13.20 -21.22 12.14
C ASN A 93 13.69 -20.36 13.32
N ARG A 94 13.46 -19.03 13.26
CA ARG A 94 13.89 -18.09 14.30
C ARG A 94 13.03 -16.83 14.33
N TRP A 95 13.11 -16.11 15.44
CA TRP A 95 12.57 -14.76 15.55
C TRP A 95 13.47 -13.76 14.82
N MET A 96 12.87 -12.88 14.03
CA MET A 96 13.53 -11.78 13.33
C MET A 96 13.02 -10.44 13.86
N GLN A 97 13.87 -9.43 13.88
CA GLN A 97 13.53 -8.06 14.24
C GLN A 97 13.34 -7.27 12.96
N TYR A 98 12.12 -7.01 12.53
CA TYR A 98 11.88 -6.18 11.34
C TYR A 98 11.99 -4.71 11.70
N CYS A 99 12.55 -3.87 10.82
CA CYS A 99 12.52 -2.43 11.03
C CYS A 99 11.08 -1.91 10.96
N MET A 100 10.76 -0.93 11.79
CA MET A 100 9.47 -0.24 11.79
C MET A 100 9.70 1.22 11.45
N VAL A 101 9.31 1.65 10.25
CA VAL A 101 9.45 3.05 9.82
C VAL A 101 8.23 3.84 10.31
N GLN A 102 8.34 4.35 11.54
CA GLN A 102 7.24 5.00 12.25
C GLN A 102 7.19 6.52 12.04
N ASP A 103 8.30 7.11 11.58
CA ASP A 103 8.50 8.55 11.58
C ASP A 103 9.53 8.97 10.51
N LEU A 104 9.58 10.28 10.26
CA LEU A 104 10.45 10.87 9.25
C LEU A 104 11.95 10.60 9.48
N PRO A 105 12.50 10.69 10.72
CA PRO A 105 13.89 10.33 10.97
C PRO A 105 14.21 8.89 10.57
N THR A 106 13.32 7.93 10.86
CA THR A 106 13.53 6.53 10.48
C THR A 106 13.49 6.33 8.98
N LEU A 107 12.61 7.05 8.27
CA LEU A 107 12.55 7.02 6.82
C LEU A 107 13.82 7.60 6.18
N VAL A 108 14.30 8.75 6.67
CA VAL A 108 15.57 9.35 6.24
C VAL A 108 16.75 8.41 6.51
N TRP A 109 16.77 7.74 7.65
CA TRP A 109 17.77 6.73 7.98
C TRP A 109 17.74 5.54 7.01
N ALA A 110 16.56 5.02 6.67
CA ALA A 110 16.42 3.96 5.67
C ALA A 110 16.97 4.39 4.30
N GLY A 111 16.63 5.61 3.84
CA GLY A 111 17.20 6.17 2.62
C GLY A 111 18.74 6.29 2.66
N ASN A 112 19.30 6.67 3.81
CA ASN A 112 20.76 6.74 3.99
C ASN A 112 21.46 5.38 3.90
N LEU A 113 20.76 4.30 4.28
CA LEU A 113 21.20 2.91 4.10
C LEU A 113 21.13 2.43 2.64
N ALA A 114 20.78 3.33 1.71
CA ALA A 114 20.52 3.05 0.30
C ALA A 114 19.33 2.10 0.11
N ASP A 115 18.33 2.18 0.99
CA ASP A 115 17.08 1.45 0.82
C ASP A 115 16.23 2.13 -0.25
N VAL A 116 16.21 1.53 -1.45
CA VAL A 116 15.52 2.12 -2.60
C VAL A 116 14.08 1.69 -2.64
N GLU A 117 13.79 0.41 -2.39
CA GLU A 117 12.43 -0.12 -2.42
C GLU A 117 11.96 -0.47 -1.01
N LEU A 118 10.86 0.14 -0.58
CA LEU A 118 10.21 -0.10 0.71
C LEU A 118 9.15 -1.18 0.54
N HIS A 119 9.37 -2.36 1.13
CA HIS A 119 8.45 -3.50 1.02
C HIS A 119 7.76 -3.82 2.34
N THR A 120 6.44 -3.67 2.40
CA THR A 120 5.64 -3.87 3.62
C THR A 120 4.87 -5.18 3.59
N SER A 121 4.60 -5.76 4.76
CA SER A 121 3.58 -6.80 4.89
C SER A 121 2.17 -6.25 4.65
N LEU A 122 1.24 -7.11 4.22
CA LEU A 122 -0.19 -6.75 4.10
C LEU A 122 -0.88 -6.62 5.47
N SER A 123 -0.26 -7.11 6.54
CA SER A 123 -0.68 -6.99 7.94
C SER A 123 0.13 -5.93 8.70
N LEU A 124 -0.35 -5.57 9.89
CA LEU A 124 0.40 -4.78 10.86
C LEU A 124 1.23 -5.68 11.77
N ALA A 125 2.31 -5.17 12.35
CA ALA A 125 3.20 -5.89 13.26
C ALA A 125 2.48 -6.48 14.47
N ARG A 126 1.44 -5.80 14.98
CA ARG A 126 0.69 -6.23 16.16
C ARG A 126 -0.06 -7.55 15.96
N ASP A 127 -0.39 -7.89 14.72
CA ASP A 127 -1.08 -9.13 14.37
C ASP A 127 -0.68 -9.54 12.96
N ILE A 128 0.52 -10.14 12.86
CA ILE A 128 1.14 -10.42 11.57
C ILE A 128 0.33 -11.40 10.71
N LEU A 129 -0.53 -12.23 11.31
CA LEU A 129 -1.33 -13.24 10.63
C LEU A 129 -2.68 -12.72 10.11
N LYS A 130 -3.03 -11.47 10.45
CA LYS A 130 -4.28 -10.83 10.02
C LYS A 130 -4.00 -9.68 9.06
N PRO A 131 -4.08 -9.91 7.73
CA PRO A 131 -3.89 -8.85 6.76
C PRO A 131 -4.94 -7.74 6.94
N THR A 132 -4.51 -6.50 6.72
CA THR A 132 -5.42 -5.36 6.62
C THR A 132 -6.02 -5.21 5.22
N VAL A 133 -5.45 -5.88 4.23
CA VAL A 133 -5.74 -5.72 2.80
C VAL A 133 -5.69 -7.09 2.10
N LEU A 134 -6.62 -7.30 1.17
CA LEU A 134 -6.50 -8.30 0.11
C LEU A 134 -5.84 -7.63 -1.11
N ALA A 135 -4.73 -8.19 -1.58
CA ALA A 135 -3.93 -7.60 -2.66
C ALA A 135 -3.89 -8.48 -3.90
N PHE A 136 -3.97 -7.87 -5.08
CA PHE A 136 -3.74 -8.51 -6.37
C PHE A 136 -2.57 -7.82 -7.06
N ASP A 137 -1.51 -8.57 -7.35
CA ASP A 137 -0.39 -8.10 -8.17
C ASP A 137 -0.55 -8.62 -9.59
N LEU A 138 -0.76 -7.71 -10.53
CA LEU A 138 -1.05 -8.01 -11.93
C LEU A 138 0.25 -7.85 -12.72
N ASP A 139 0.85 -9.00 -13.02
CA ASP A 139 2.19 -9.13 -13.56
C ASP A 139 2.15 -9.50 -15.05
N PRO A 140 2.49 -8.59 -15.97
CA PRO A 140 2.44 -8.89 -17.39
C PRO A 140 3.68 -9.67 -17.86
N GLY A 141 3.46 -10.72 -18.64
CA GLY A 141 4.51 -11.40 -19.39
C GLY A 141 4.59 -10.87 -20.83
N PRO A 142 5.77 -10.43 -21.30
CA PRO A 142 5.92 -9.88 -22.65
C PRO A 142 5.31 -10.78 -23.74
N PRO A 143 4.69 -10.22 -24.80
CA PRO A 143 4.58 -8.78 -25.09
C PRO A 143 3.49 -8.03 -24.30
N ALA A 144 2.75 -8.69 -23.41
CA ALA A 144 1.80 -7.98 -22.54
C ALA A 144 2.54 -6.97 -21.65
N ASN A 145 1.84 -5.91 -21.29
CA ASN A 145 2.33 -4.82 -20.46
C ASN A 145 1.23 -4.33 -19.51
N ILE A 146 1.42 -3.15 -18.91
CA ILE A 146 0.47 -2.58 -17.94
C ILE A 146 -0.94 -2.36 -18.53
N VAL A 147 -1.10 -2.19 -19.84
CA VAL A 147 -2.40 -2.03 -20.50
C VAL A 147 -3.28 -3.27 -20.30
N GLN A 148 -2.71 -4.47 -20.49
CA GLN A 148 -3.42 -5.72 -20.18
C GLN A 148 -3.71 -5.85 -18.69
N CYS A 149 -2.79 -5.39 -17.83
CA CYS A 149 -3.02 -5.37 -16.38
C CYS A 149 -4.17 -4.42 -16.01
N CYS A 150 -4.31 -3.29 -16.69
CA CYS A 150 -5.42 -2.36 -16.50
C CYS A 150 -6.76 -3.00 -16.86
N GLN A 151 -6.82 -3.75 -17.96
CA GLN A 151 -8.02 -4.49 -18.32
C GLN A 151 -8.44 -5.47 -17.22
N VAL A 152 -7.50 -6.27 -16.71
CA VAL A 152 -7.74 -7.20 -15.60
C VAL A 152 -8.09 -6.46 -14.31
N GLY A 153 -7.46 -5.31 -14.05
CA GLY A 153 -7.76 -4.46 -12.90
C GLY A 153 -9.18 -3.89 -12.94
N LEU A 154 -9.69 -3.53 -14.12
CA LEU A 154 -11.08 -3.08 -14.30
C LEU A 154 -12.08 -4.20 -14.04
N TRP A 155 -11.74 -5.46 -14.38
CA TRP A 155 -12.55 -6.62 -14.00
C TRP A 155 -12.58 -6.81 -12.49
N LEU A 156 -11.41 -6.72 -11.81
CA LEU A 156 -11.35 -6.75 -10.36
C LEU A 156 -12.23 -5.65 -9.75
N ARG A 157 -12.13 -4.42 -10.25
CA ARG A 157 -12.99 -3.30 -9.80
C ARG A 157 -14.47 -3.65 -9.93
N GLY A 158 -14.88 -4.18 -11.08
CA GLY A 158 -16.27 -4.59 -11.33
C GLY A 158 -16.75 -5.66 -10.36
N VAL A 159 -15.93 -6.70 -10.15
CA VAL A 159 -16.26 -7.81 -9.22
C VAL A 159 -16.43 -7.28 -7.80
N PHE A 160 -15.49 -6.46 -7.31
CA PHE A 160 -15.60 -5.91 -5.97
C PHE A 160 -16.77 -4.93 -5.84
N ALA A 161 -17.06 -4.13 -6.87
CA ALA A 161 -18.22 -3.24 -6.86
C ALA A 161 -19.54 -4.03 -6.76
N GLU A 162 -19.68 -5.15 -7.48
CA GLU A 162 -20.85 -6.04 -7.37
C GLU A 162 -20.96 -6.68 -5.97
N LEU A 163 -19.83 -6.96 -5.34
CA LEU A 163 -19.76 -7.42 -3.95
C LEU A 163 -19.99 -6.29 -2.91
N GLY A 164 -20.26 -5.07 -3.35
CA GLY A 164 -20.44 -3.90 -2.48
C GLY A 164 -19.15 -3.43 -1.80
N MET A 165 -18.00 -3.74 -2.39
CA MET A 165 -16.67 -3.41 -1.91
C MET A 165 -15.97 -2.41 -2.83
N GLU A 166 -15.04 -1.66 -2.26
CA GLU A 166 -14.16 -0.73 -2.96
C GLU A 166 -12.75 -1.30 -3.07
N ALA A 167 -12.17 -1.13 -4.26
CA ALA A 167 -10.81 -1.50 -4.61
C ALA A 167 -10.03 -0.25 -5.07
N TYR A 168 -8.72 -0.23 -4.82
CA TYR A 168 -7.85 0.91 -5.06
C TYR A 168 -6.64 0.48 -5.92
N PRO A 169 -6.46 1.08 -7.11
CA PRO A 169 -5.37 0.72 -8.00
C PRO A 169 -4.13 1.56 -7.71
N LYS A 170 -2.96 0.95 -7.94
CA LYS A 170 -1.68 1.64 -8.02
C LYS A 170 -0.79 1.00 -9.07
N THR A 171 0.07 1.78 -9.69
CA THR A 171 1.15 1.19 -10.50
C THR A 171 2.12 0.47 -9.58
N SER A 172 2.72 -0.63 -10.04
CA SER A 172 3.86 -1.22 -9.32
C SER A 172 5.08 -0.29 -9.33
N GLY A 173 5.13 0.70 -10.23
CA GLY A 173 6.32 1.48 -10.58
C GLY A 173 7.34 0.68 -11.41
N SER A 174 7.02 -0.55 -11.79
CA SER A 174 7.83 -1.39 -12.69
C SER A 174 7.06 -1.71 -13.96
N LYS A 175 6.49 -2.92 -14.11
CA LYS A 175 5.78 -3.33 -15.33
C LYS A 175 4.28 -3.52 -15.15
N GLY A 176 3.85 -3.83 -13.93
CA GLY A 176 2.49 -4.25 -13.62
C GLY A 176 1.65 -3.23 -12.86
N LEU A 177 0.42 -3.63 -12.57
CA LEU A 177 -0.57 -2.89 -11.77
C LEU A 177 -0.87 -3.68 -10.49
N GLN A 178 -1.13 -2.98 -9.39
CA GLN A 178 -1.60 -3.60 -8.15
C GLN A 178 -2.97 -3.07 -7.79
N VAL A 179 -3.85 -3.95 -7.31
CA VAL A 179 -5.21 -3.60 -6.87
C VAL A 179 -5.40 -4.06 -5.44
N TYR A 180 -5.67 -3.13 -4.53
CA TYR A 180 -5.84 -3.42 -3.10
C TYR A 180 -7.30 -3.24 -2.70
N VAL A 181 -7.79 -4.19 -1.92
CA VAL A 181 -9.11 -4.15 -1.30
C VAL A 181 -8.91 -4.06 0.21
N PRO A 182 -9.14 -2.90 0.83
CA PRO A 182 -8.96 -2.75 2.26
C PRO A 182 -10.01 -3.56 3.01
N LEU A 183 -9.55 -4.42 3.91
CA LEU A 183 -10.39 -5.23 4.77
C LEU A 183 -10.48 -4.61 6.15
N ASN A 184 -9.34 -4.33 6.80
CA ASN A 184 -9.26 -3.75 8.15
C ASN A 184 -10.21 -4.41 9.18
N THR A 185 -10.52 -5.70 8.98
CA THR A 185 -11.34 -6.57 9.82
C THR A 185 -10.50 -7.74 10.32
N ALA A 186 -11.01 -8.49 11.30
CA ALA A 186 -10.39 -9.74 11.71
C ALA A 186 -10.61 -10.80 10.61
N VAL A 187 -9.62 -10.98 9.75
CA VAL A 187 -9.57 -11.97 8.66
C VAL A 187 -8.14 -12.50 8.59
N SER A 188 -7.94 -13.78 8.28
CA SER A 188 -6.62 -14.40 8.21
C SER A 188 -6.14 -14.58 6.76
N TYR A 189 -4.84 -14.85 6.59
CA TYR A 189 -4.32 -15.26 5.28
C TYR A 189 -4.91 -16.58 4.76
N ASP A 190 -5.33 -17.48 5.65
CA ASP A 190 -6.02 -18.72 5.29
C ASP A 190 -7.39 -18.46 4.64
N GLU A 191 -7.98 -17.28 4.87
CA GLU A 191 -9.21 -16.83 4.20
C GLU A 191 -8.90 -16.02 2.94
N THR A 192 -7.98 -15.04 3.02
CA THR A 192 -7.72 -14.13 1.89
C THR A 192 -7.02 -14.82 0.72
N LYS A 193 -6.12 -15.77 0.99
CA LYS A 193 -5.31 -16.43 -0.04
C LYS A 193 -6.14 -17.35 -0.94
N PRO A 194 -6.99 -18.26 -0.42
CA PRO A 194 -7.88 -19.03 -1.27
C PRO A 194 -8.87 -18.15 -2.03
N PHE A 195 -9.37 -17.07 -1.41
CA PHE A 195 -10.26 -16.12 -2.06
C PHE A 195 -9.59 -15.43 -3.27
N ALA A 196 -8.37 -14.91 -3.10
CA ALA A 196 -7.59 -14.33 -4.20
C ALA A 196 -7.33 -15.35 -5.32
N LYS A 197 -7.00 -16.59 -4.94
CA LYS A 197 -6.73 -17.67 -5.89
C LYS A 197 -7.97 -18.08 -6.68
N ALA A 198 -9.14 -18.07 -6.04
CA ALA A 198 -10.41 -18.34 -6.72
C ALA A 198 -10.69 -17.30 -7.80
N ILE A 199 -10.53 -16.01 -7.51
CA ILE A 199 -10.62 -14.93 -8.52
C ILE A 199 -9.66 -15.19 -9.68
N ALA A 200 -8.37 -15.42 -9.39
CA ALA A 200 -7.37 -15.64 -10.42
C ALA A 200 -7.72 -16.81 -11.36
N ARG A 201 -8.22 -17.92 -10.80
CA ARG A 201 -8.65 -19.10 -11.55
C ARG A 201 -9.92 -18.86 -12.36
N LEU A 202 -10.90 -18.16 -11.80
CA LEU A 202 -12.13 -17.82 -12.54
C LEU A 202 -11.82 -16.86 -13.69
N PHE A 203 -10.92 -15.90 -13.50
CA PHE A 203 -10.47 -15.00 -14.55
C PHE A 203 -9.73 -15.78 -15.66
N GLU A 204 -8.83 -16.70 -15.30
CA GLU A 204 -8.16 -17.59 -16.26
C GLU A 204 -9.14 -18.52 -16.99
N LEU A 205 -10.19 -19.01 -16.32
CA LEU A 205 -11.21 -19.85 -16.93
C LEU A 205 -12.00 -19.10 -18.00
N HIS A 206 -12.38 -17.85 -17.72
CA HIS A 206 -13.16 -17.02 -18.65
C HIS A 206 -12.31 -16.36 -19.74
N HIS A 207 -11.05 -16.04 -19.44
CA HIS A 207 -10.13 -15.35 -20.35
C HIS A 207 -8.74 -16.03 -20.38
N PRO A 208 -8.65 -17.30 -20.80
CA PRO A 208 -7.39 -18.05 -20.81
C PRO A 208 -6.35 -17.46 -21.78
N GLU A 209 -6.77 -16.64 -22.74
CA GLU A 209 -5.90 -15.91 -23.67
C GLU A 209 -5.19 -14.73 -23.01
N LEU A 210 -5.75 -14.15 -21.94
CA LEU A 210 -5.24 -12.94 -21.30
C LEU A 210 -4.70 -13.18 -19.90
N VAL A 211 -5.25 -14.14 -19.16
CA VAL A 211 -4.96 -14.37 -17.75
C VAL A 211 -4.31 -15.73 -17.53
N VAL A 212 -3.38 -15.78 -16.58
CA VAL A 212 -2.85 -17.03 -16.02
C VAL A 212 -2.86 -16.93 -14.49
N SER A 213 -3.15 -18.03 -13.80
CA SER A 213 -3.09 -18.11 -12.33
C SER A 213 -1.92 -18.97 -11.81
N ASP A 214 -1.27 -19.73 -12.70
CA ASP A 214 -0.06 -20.49 -12.39
C ASP A 214 1.18 -19.57 -12.39
N MET A 215 2.00 -19.70 -11.35
CA MET A 215 3.20 -18.88 -11.16
C MET A 215 4.33 -19.18 -12.15
N LYS A 216 4.28 -20.27 -12.93
CA LYS A 216 5.31 -20.62 -13.93
C LYS A 216 5.48 -19.49 -14.95
N LYS A 217 6.69 -18.92 -15.01
CA LYS A 217 7.02 -17.82 -15.93
C LYS A 217 6.77 -18.17 -17.40
N SER A 218 6.98 -19.42 -17.80
CA SER A 218 6.77 -19.90 -19.17
C SER A 218 5.32 -19.79 -19.64
N LEU A 219 4.35 -19.75 -18.72
CA LEU A 219 2.93 -19.66 -19.04
C LEU A 219 2.44 -18.21 -19.22
N ARG A 220 3.29 -17.22 -18.92
CA ARG A 220 2.91 -15.80 -18.90
C ARG A 220 3.08 -15.07 -20.22
N VAL A 221 3.68 -15.71 -21.24
CA VAL A 221 3.97 -15.04 -22.53
C VAL A 221 2.68 -14.49 -23.13
N GLY A 222 2.61 -13.16 -23.30
CA GLY A 222 1.43 -12.45 -23.80
C GLY A 222 0.25 -12.34 -22.82
N LYS A 223 0.42 -12.77 -21.56
CA LYS A 223 -0.64 -12.84 -20.54
C LYS A 223 -0.30 -12.04 -19.29
N VAL A 224 -1.29 -11.84 -18.45
CA VAL A 224 -1.17 -11.27 -17.11
C VAL A 224 -1.28 -12.38 -16.08
N LEU A 225 -0.25 -12.55 -15.26
CA LEU A 225 -0.39 -13.31 -14.03
C LEU A 225 -1.21 -12.48 -13.04
N VAL A 226 -2.32 -13.04 -12.57
CA VAL A 226 -2.99 -12.56 -11.35
C VAL A 226 -2.30 -13.24 -10.17
N ASP A 227 -1.29 -12.58 -9.59
CA ASP A 227 -0.48 -13.17 -8.53
C ASP A 227 -1.21 -13.12 -7.19
N TRP A 228 -2.03 -14.14 -6.96
CA TRP A 228 -2.73 -14.40 -5.71
C TRP A 228 -1.79 -14.77 -4.55
N SER A 229 -0.54 -15.17 -4.84
CA SER A 229 0.41 -15.64 -3.84
C SER A 229 0.97 -14.54 -2.94
N GLN A 230 0.73 -13.27 -3.29
CA GLN A 230 1.10 -12.12 -2.47
C GLN A 230 0.32 -12.06 -1.14
N ASN A 231 -0.82 -12.73 -1.05
CA ASN A 231 -1.66 -12.80 0.15
C ASN A 231 -1.13 -13.88 1.11
N ASP A 232 0.10 -13.72 1.59
CA ASP A 232 0.76 -14.68 2.47
C ASP A 232 1.57 -13.94 3.54
N ASP A 233 1.73 -14.54 4.72
CA ASP A 233 2.28 -13.87 5.91
C ASP A 233 3.79 -13.56 5.81
N TYR A 234 4.51 -14.33 5.01
CA TYR A 234 5.95 -14.14 4.77
C TYR A 234 6.27 -13.27 3.54
N LYS A 235 5.24 -12.87 2.78
CA LYS A 235 5.37 -12.03 1.57
C LYS A 235 5.30 -10.55 1.94
N THR A 236 5.91 -9.74 1.09
CA THR A 236 5.87 -8.29 1.19
C THR A 236 5.65 -7.71 -0.19
N THR A 237 4.88 -6.64 -0.25
CA THR A 237 4.61 -5.89 -1.47
C THR A 237 5.28 -4.53 -1.40
N VAL A 238 5.65 -3.99 -2.56
CA VAL A 238 6.17 -2.62 -2.62
C VAL A 238 5.11 -1.65 -2.12
N CYS A 239 5.48 -0.79 -1.15
CA CYS A 239 4.60 0.21 -0.59
C CYS A 239 4.20 1.23 -1.65
N VAL A 240 3.02 1.86 -1.50
CA VAL A 240 2.71 3.09 -2.25
C VAL A 240 3.79 4.13 -2.00
N TYR A 241 4.08 4.95 -2.99
CA TYR A 241 5.12 6.00 -2.93
C TYR A 241 6.56 5.50 -2.75
N SER A 242 6.80 4.19 -2.74
CA SER A 242 8.15 3.66 -2.82
C SER A 242 8.73 3.90 -4.22
N LEU A 243 10.00 4.30 -4.26
CA LEU A 243 10.80 4.21 -5.48
C LEU A 243 10.98 2.75 -5.89
N ARG A 244 11.27 2.55 -7.18
CA ARG A 244 11.61 1.27 -7.78
C ARG A 244 13.03 1.31 -8.32
N ALA A 245 13.77 0.23 -8.13
CA ALA A 245 15.10 0.09 -8.70
C ALA A 245 15.01 -0.33 -10.17
N ARG A 246 14.67 0.65 -11.01
CA ARG A 246 14.65 0.57 -12.47
C ARG A 246 15.71 1.50 -13.04
N GLU A 247 15.76 1.60 -14.36
CA GLU A 247 16.66 2.54 -15.03
C GLU A 247 16.38 4.00 -14.62
N GLN A 248 15.09 4.33 -14.45
CA GLN A 248 14.61 5.62 -13.97
C GLN A 248 14.05 5.49 -12.54
N PRO A 249 14.05 6.57 -11.72
CA PRO A 249 13.51 6.59 -10.37
C PRO A 249 11.97 6.63 -10.37
N THR A 250 11.37 5.57 -10.91
CA THR A 250 9.92 5.40 -10.99
C THR A 250 9.33 5.03 -9.64
N VAL A 251 8.05 5.37 -9.44
CA VAL A 251 7.36 5.26 -8.16
C VAL A 251 6.16 4.32 -8.27
N SER A 252 5.93 3.50 -7.24
CA SER A 252 4.65 2.79 -7.09
C SER A 252 3.54 3.78 -6.74
N THR A 253 2.75 4.18 -7.74
CA THR A 253 1.94 5.40 -7.66
C THR A 253 0.45 5.07 -7.59
N PRO A 254 -0.29 5.54 -6.56
CA PRO A 254 -1.75 5.45 -6.51
C PRO A 254 -2.42 6.12 -7.71
N LEU A 255 -3.48 5.47 -8.21
CA LEU A 255 -4.21 5.91 -9.40
C LEU A 255 -5.68 6.13 -9.11
N LYS A 256 -6.31 6.99 -9.90
CA LYS A 256 -7.75 6.97 -10.10
C LYS A 256 -8.12 5.89 -11.11
N TRP A 257 -9.30 5.30 -10.97
CA TRP A 257 -9.75 4.29 -11.92
C TRP A 257 -9.99 4.86 -13.32
N GLU A 258 -10.27 6.15 -13.45
CA GLU A 258 -10.39 6.83 -14.75
C GLU A 258 -9.06 6.84 -15.51
N GLU A 259 -7.93 6.89 -14.79
CA GLU A 259 -6.59 6.79 -15.39
C GLU A 259 -6.33 5.36 -15.90
N VAL A 260 -6.72 4.35 -15.13
CA VAL A 260 -6.66 2.93 -15.53
C VAL A 260 -7.49 2.69 -16.79
N ALA A 261 -8.75 3.16 -16.81
CA ALA A 261 -9.62 3.05 -17.98
C ALA A 261 -9.09 3.83 -19.19
N GLY A 262 -8.51 5.01 -18.96
CA GLY A 262 -7.88 5.83 -19.98
C GLY A 262 -6.70 5.13 -20.66
N ALA A 263 -5.83 4.47 -19.88
CA ALA A 263 -4.69 3.71 -20.38
C ALA A 263 -5.14 2.51 -21.23
N THR A 264 -6.16 1.77 -20.79
CA THR A 264 -6.77 0.69 -21.59
C THR A 264 -7.34 1.23 -22.91
N LYS A 265 -8.12 2.31 -22.87
CA LYS A 265 -8.76 2.89 -24.07
C LYS A 265 -7.75 3.41 -25.10
N LYS A 266 -6.66 4.02 -24.64
CA LYS A 266 -5.61 4.58 -25.51
C LYS A 266 -4.56 3.54 -25.93
N ALA A 267 -4.56 2.37 -25.31
CA ALA A 267 -3.54 1.32 -25.48
C ALA A 267 -2.10 1.84 -25.28
N ASP A 268 -1.93 2.78 -24.35
CA ASP A 268 -0.66 3.46 -24.11
C ASP A 268 -0.15 3.19 -22.69
N PRO A 269 0.92 2.38 -22.53
CA PRO A 269 1.49 2.06 -21.23
C PRO A 269 2.21 3.24 -20.56
N GLU A 270 2.69 4.23 -21.34
CA GLU A 270 3.49 5.35 -20.82
C GLU A 270 2.66 6.32 -19.96
N LEU A 271 1.32 6.29 -20.13
CA LEU A 271 0.39 7.08 -19.33
C LEU A 271 0.42 6.74 -17.82
N LEU A 272 0.96 5.59 -17.46
CA LEU A 272 1.01 5.07 -16.09
C LEU A 272 2.44 4.91 -15.56
N VAL A 273 3.39 5.68 -16.09
CA VAL A 273 4.76 5.76 -15.58
C VAL A 273 4.94 7.09 -14.88
N PHE A 274 5.33 7.05 -13.61
CA PHE A 274 5.54 8.24 -12.79
C PHE A 274 6.92 8.19 -12.15
N ASP A 275 7.71 9.24 -12.36
CA ASP A 275 8.96 9.45 -11.63
C ASP A 275 8.73 10.08 -10.24
N SER A 276 9.82 10.24 -9.49
CA SER A 276 9.84 10.89 -8.18
C SER A 276 9.20 12.29 -8.13
N GLN A 277 9.43 13.14 -9.14
CA GLN A 277 8.91 14.52 -9.17
C GLN A 277 7.42 14.51 -9.52
N GLN A 278 7.01 13.71 -10.50
CA GLN A 278 5.62 13.53 -10.87
C GLN A 278 4.79 12.97 -9.71
N ALA A 279 5.34 12.03 -8.92
CA ALA A 279 4.67 11.52 -7.74
C ALA A 279 4.45 12.60 -6.66
N LEU A 280 5.44 13.46 -6.40
CA LEU A 280 5.32 14.59 -5.47
C LEU A 280 4.24 15.57 -5.94
N ALA A 281 4.30 16.00 -7.21
CA ALA A 281 3.31 16.91 -7.79
C ALA A 281 1.88 16.33 -7.76
N ARG A 282 1.75 15.01 -7.92
CA ARG A 282 0.45 14.32 -7.80
C ARG A 282 -0.10 14.40 -6.38
N VAL A 283 0.73 14.12 -5.37
CA VAL A 283 0.29 14.20 -3.96
C VAL A 283 -0.06 15.64 -3.57
N GLU A 284 0.72 16.63 -3.99
CA GLU A 284 0.40 18.03 -3.76
C GLU A 284 -0.95 18.42 -4.37
N LYS A 285 -1.23 17.96 -5.60
CA LYS A 285 -2.47 18.30 -6.31
C LYS A 285 -3.69 17.51 -5.86
N MET A 286 -3.53 16.24 -5.51
CA MET A 286 -4.65 15.28 -5.35
C MET A 286 -4.77 14.73 -3.92
N GLY A 287 -3.80 15.00 -3.05
CA GLY A 287 -3.66 14.31 -1.78
C GLY A 287 -3.26 12.84 -1.95
N ASP A 288 -3.41 12.08 -0.87
CA ASP A 288 -3.17 10.65 -0.86
C ASP A 288 -4.42 9.88 -1.36
N LEU A 289 -4.39 9.48 -2.64
CA LEU A 289 -5.47 8.68 -3.25
C LEU A 289 -5.62 7.28 -2.62
N PHE A 290 -4.60 6.81 -1.88
CA PHE A 290 -4.59 5.51 -1.24
C PHE A 290 -4.92 5.57 0.26
N GLU A 291 -5.08 6.76 0.84
CA GLU A 291 -5.48 6.96 2.24
C GLU A 291 -6.67 6.08 2.66
N PRO A 292 -7.74 5.91 1.84
CA PRO A 292 -8.87 5.06 2.24
C PRO A 292 -8.48 3.60 2.54
N VAL A 293 -7.37 3.11 2.00
CA VAL A 293 -6.87 1.74 2.23
C VAL A 293 -6.48 1.53 3.70
N LEU A 294 -6.08 2.58 4.41
CA LEU A 294 -5.66 2.54 5.81
C LEU A 294 -6.83 2.37 6.78
N ALA A 295 -8.00 2.91 6.45
CA ALA A 295 -9.11 3.08 7.40
C ALA A 295 -10.37 2.29 7.04
N ARG A 296 -10.63 2.07 5.74
CA ARG A 296 -11.88 1.45 5.28
C ARG A 296 -11.99 0.02 5.76
N LYS A 297 -13.11 -0.32 6.41
CA LYS A 297 -13.41 -1.67 6.87
C LYS A 297 -14.38 -2.35 5.92
N GLN A 298 -13.99 -3.49 5.36
CA GLN A 298 -14.82 -4.28 4.44
C GLN A 298 -14.68 -5.76 4.82
N LYS A 299 -15.82 -6.45 4.90
CA LYS A 299 -15.83 -7.87 5.24
C LYS A 299 -15.57 -8.69 3.97
N LEU A 300 -14.65 -9.65 4.06
CA LEU A 300 -14.43 -10.60 2.98
C LEU A 300 -15.73 -11.41 2.73
N PRO A 301 -16.26 -11.46 1.49
CA PRO A 301 -17.48 -12.18 1.19
C PRO A 301 -17.24 -13.70 1.07
N SER A 302 -18.31 -14.48 0.99
CA SER A 302 -18.20 -15.93 0.74
C SER A 302 -17.75 -16.21 -0.70
N LEU A 303 -17.16 -17.39 -0.92
CA LEU A 303 -16.76 -17.85 -2.25
C LEU A 303 -17.95 -17.97 -3.22
N GLU A 304 -19.13 -18.37 -2.73
CA GLU A 304 -20.36 -18.46 -3.54
C GLU A 304 -20.76 -17.08 -4.11
N LYS A 305 -20.72 -16.03 -3.27
CA LYS A 305 -21.00 -14.66 -3.72
C LYS A 305 -19.96 -14.18 -4.71
N LEU A 306 -18.70 -14.55 -4.48
CA LEU A 306 -17.61 -14.24 -5.39
C LEU A 306 -17.82 -14.86 -6.76
N GLU A 307 -18.12 -16.16 -6.82
CA GLU A 307 -18.37 -16.87 -8.08
C GLU A 307 -19.49 -16.22 -8.88
N ALA A 308 -20.62 -15.93 -8.22
CA ALA A 308 -21.74 -15.22 -8.85
C ALA A 308 -21.34 -13.84 -9.41
N ALA A 309 -20.59 -13.05 -8.63
CA ALA A 309 -20.11 -11.75 -9.06
C ALA A 309 -19.14 -11.83 -10.25
N VAL A 310 -18.21 -12.80 -10.25
CA VAL A 310 -17.29 -13.00 -11.37
C VAL A 310 -18.05 -13.40 -12.63
N SER A 311 -18.94 -14.38 -12.55
CA SER A 311 -19.75 -14.80 -13.71
C SER A 311 -20.55 -13.64 -14.31
N MET A 312 -21.13 -12.78 -13.47
CA MET A 312 -21.86 -11.59 -13.92
C MET A 312 -20.96 -10.60 -14.66
N ILE A 313 -19.78 -10.28 -14.11
CA ILE A 313 -18.85 -9.31 -14.72
C ILE A 313 -18.28 -9.84 -16.04
N MET A 314 -17.98 -11.14 -16.11
CA MET A 314 -17.48 -11.77 -17.34
C MET A 314 -18.56 -11.80 -18.43
N ALA A 315 -19.84 -12.02 -18.06
CA ALA A 315 -20.95 -11.97 -19.01
C ALA A 315 -21.21 -10.56 -19.60
N GLN A 316 -20.85 -9.49 -18.89
CA GLN A 316 -21.03 -8.10 -19.32
C GLN A 316 -19.84 -7.55 -20.15
N GLY A 317 -18.95 -8.43 -20.63
CA GLY A 317 -17.75 -8.04 -21.36
C GLY A 317 -16.76 -7.22 -20.51
N GLY A 318 -16.86 -7.32 -19.17
CA GLY A 318 -15.91 -6.68 -18.26
C GLY A 318 -16.02 -5.16 -18.19
N SER A 319 -17.11 -4.55 -18.63
CA SER A 319 -17.36 -3.11 -18.50
C SER A 319 -17.75 -2.76 -17.04
N GLY A 320 -16.75 -2.72 -16.15
CA GLY A 320 -16.90 -2.36 -14.73
C GLY A 320 -17.26 -0.89 -14.46
N SER A 321 -18.07 -0.25 -15.30
CA SER A 321 -18.40 1.18 -15.27
C SER A 321 -19.68 1.50 -14.47
N ARG A 322 -20.04 0.70 -13.47
CA ARG A 322 -21.11 1.13 -12.55
C ARG A 322 -20.53 2.12 -11.52
N PRO A 323 -21.05 3.35 -11.41
CA PRO A 323 -20.64 4.27 -10.36
C PRO A 323 -20.91 3.63 -8.99
N LEU A 324 -19.94 3.72 -8.09
CA LEU A 324 -20.16 3.35 -6.69
C LEU A 324 -21.24 4.27 -6.09
N PRO A 325 -22.09 3.76 -5.18
CA PRO A 325 -22.92 4.64 -4.37
C PRO A 325 -22.02 5.61 -3.57
N PRO A 326 -22.44 6.87 -3.37
CA PRO A 326 -21.61 7.87 -2.70
C PRO A 326 -21.20 7.40 -1.30
N ALA A 327 -19.95 7.70 -0.92
CA ALA A 327 -19.46 7.43 0.42
C ALA A 327 -20.37 8.08 1.48
N PRO A 328 -20.63 7.42 2.62
CA PRO A 328 -21.38 8.03 3.71
C PRO A 328 -20.64 9.28 4.17
N THR A 329 -21.36 10.41 4.18
CA THR A 329 -20.81 11.70 4.61
C THR A 329 -20.32 11.57 6.06
N PRO A 330 -19.12 12.08 6.40
CA PRO A 330 -18.67 12.11 7.78
C PRO A 330 -19.73 12.83 8.62
N ARG A 331 -20.29 12.17 9.63
CA ARG A 331 -21.18 12.82 10.57
C ARG A 331 -20.40 13.95 11.22
N ARG A 332 -20.85 15.18 10.97
CA ARG A 332 -20.35 16.38 11.66
C ARG A 332 -20.38 16.10 13.17
N PRO A 333 -19.30 16.38 13.92
CA PRO A 333 -19.35 16.27 15.37
C PRO A 333 -20.51 17.13 15.87
N ALA A 334 -21.37 16.54 16.71
CA ALA A 334 -22.47 17.26 17.32
C ALA A 334 -21.90 18.49 18.03
N ALA A 335 -22.43 19.67 17.70
CA ALA A 335 -22.08 20.90 18.40
C ALA A 335 -22.27 20.70 19.91
N PRO A 336 -21.38 21.24 20.77
CA PRO A 336 -21.56 21.16 22.20
C PRO A 336 -22.92 21.75 22.55
N ARG A 337 -23.75 20.99 23.26
CA ARG A 337 -25.01 21.51 23.82
C ARG A 337 -24.65 22.66 24.74
N GLN A 338 -25.02 23.89 24.36
CA GLN A 338 -24.98 25.03 25.25
C GLN A 338 -25.94 24.73 26.41
N SER A 339 -25.42 24.65 27.62
CA SER A 339 -26.19 24.52 28.84
C SER A 339 -26.97 25.81 29.10
N SER A 340 -28.29 25.78 29.00
CA SER A 340 -29.15 26.86 29.49
C SER A 340 -29.14 26.93 31.02
N PRO A 341 -29.35 28.10 31.63
CA PRO A 341 -29.18 28.30 33.06
C PRO A 341 -30.28 27.60 33.85
N ARG A 342 -29.91 26.85 34.90
CA ARG A 342 -30.85 26.33 35.90
C ARG A 342 -31.52 27.49 36.63
N THR A 343 -32.82 27.67 36.43
CA THR A 343 -33.68 28.50 37.27
C THR A 343 -33.79 27.89 38.67
N SER A 344 -33.44 28.68 39.68
CA SER A 344 -33.64 28.42 41.10
C SER A 344 -35.06 28.76 41.54
N ARG A 345 -35.86 27.74 41.89
CA ARG A 345 -37.10 27.80 42.70
C ARG A 345 -37.26 26.41 43.33
N GLY A 346 -37.52 26.19 44.61
CA GLY A 346 -37.76 27.04 45.76
C GLY A 346 -37.77 26.12 46.99
N ILE A 347 -37.31 26.64 48.13
CA ILE A 347 -37.23 25.94 49.41
C ILE A 347 -38.64 25.72 49.96
N GLY A 348 -39.05 24.46 50.12
CA GLY A 348 -40.28 24.07 50.82
C GLY A 348 -40.10 24.16 52.33
N LYS A 349 -41.03 24.86 53.02
CA LYS A 349 -41.16 24.88 54.49
C LYS A 349 -41.69 23.53 55.02
N PRO A 350 -41.34 23.13 56.26
CA PRO A 350 -41.70 21.85 56.83
C PRO A 350 -43.10 21.84 57.46
N ARG A 351 -43.77 20.68 57.35
CA ARG A 351 -45.02 20.34 58.06
C ARG A 351 -44.75 20.18 59.57
N LYS A 352 -45.55 20.86 60.39
CA LYS A 352 -45.69 20.62 61.83
C LYS A 352 -46.60 19.41 62.09
N SER A 353 -46.20 18.55 63.02
CA SER A 353 -47.06 17.55 63.66
C SER A 353 -47.01 17.73 65.19
N GLY A 354 -48.19 17.79 65.83
CA GLY A 354 -48.47 17.06 67.07
C GLY A 354 -48.26 17.73 68.44
N ARG A 355 -49.41 17.95 69.12
CA ARG A 355 -49.70 17.94 70.59
C ARG A 355 -49.11 19.11 71.42
N LYS A 356 -49.84 19.79 72.29
CA LYS A 356 -51.11 19.57 73.02
C LYS A 356 -52.06 20.75 72.85
#